data_AF-A0A8H6N4T0-F1
#
_entry.id   AF-A0A8H6N4T0-F1
#
_cell.length_a   1.000
_cell.length_b   1.000
_cell.length_c   1.000
_cell.angle_alpha   90.00
_cell.angle_beta   90.00
_cell.angle_gamma   90.00
#
_symmetry.space_group_name_H-M   'P 1'
#
loop_
_entity.id
_entity.type
_entity.pdbx_description
1 polymer ?
#
loop_
_entity_poly.entity_id
_entity_poly.type
_entity_poly.pdbx_seq_one_letter_code
_entity_poly.pdbx_strand_id
1 'polypeptide(L)'
;MASTHDWGRTLQKEFEDHSEVCFVRVAAGFALGKITLQEYLDAILGHLKQGYAKHKYDGGGEDVTNYMEWDLFAGAVKARSAGIDPSFNGMPDKDWLVLRSLAEVCWTSNDPAELDRQLEEQVDESPVSELSVFTTDLLLVICYARRHFAMFKHLISRSPSSPQVTMFDLFDSHIIATRLSGYLKIHQHWPKHPDNARTEVMFWTELLNSRWVHEPMRNGLSMALCDHIPIGREWSEWVVKLGSPELEAFQRALVARGHYTSISSIGSYLGMCDTFEKAQRIFDIFDGEGLVKATGYPNLPTWASGGLVLGVARSPFNDNDLRSRIMALALHEVKGVDVNALSDGWQVGPGGGSMASSNLYTALHVAACDGDKPLAEVLIQYGARVEAELPLAKDKKTKPADIARQAGHVEFAEWLEQKPSNRASV
;
A
#
# COMPACT_ATOMS: atom_id res chain seq x y z
N MET A 1 -9.98 11.58 -16.42
CA MET A 1 -11.21 11.01 -17.01
C MET A 1 -11.20 9.53 -16.66
N ALA A 2 -12.19 9.02 -15.93
CA ALA A 2 -12.27 7.59 -15.66
C ALA A 2 -12.60 6.86 -16.97
N SER A 3 -11.79 5.86 -17.34
CA SER A 3 -12.00 5.01 -18.49
C SER A 3 -13.40 4.38 -18.42
N THR A 4 -14.23 4.61 -19.44
CA THR A 4 -15.51 3.90 -19.62
C THR A 4 -15.34 2.53 -20.26
N HIS A 5 -14.09 2.03 -20.36
CA HIS A 5 -13.78 0.78 -21.02
C HIS A 5 -14.07 -0.40 -20.10
N ASP A 6 -15.11 -1.18 -20.43
CA ASP A 6 -15.49 -2.41 -19.75
C ASP A 6 -14.48 -3.53 -20.09
N TRP A 7 -13.33 -3.49 -19.41
CA TRP A 7 -12.26 -4.47 -19.58
C TRP A 7 -12.68 -5.90 -19.23
N GLY A 8 -13.64 -6.10 -18.33
CA GLY A 8 -14.19 -7.43 -18.02
C GLY A 8 -14.84 -8.04 -19.26
N ARG A 9 -15.63 -7.26 -19.98
CA ARG A 9 -16.21 -7.67 -21.26
C ARG A 9 -15.16 -7.85 -22.35
N THR A 10 -14.13 -6.99 -22.40
CA THR A 10 -13.03 -7.14 -23.37
C THR A 10 -12.26 -8.46 -23.14
N LEU A 11 -11.89 -8.75 -21.89
CA LEU A 11 -11.26 -10.00 -21.48
C LEU A 11 -12.10 -11.22 -21.84
N GLN A 12 -13.40 -11.17 -21.57
CA GLN A 12 -14.32 -12.25 -21.91
C GLN A 12 -14.37 -12.50 -23.42
N LYS A 13 -14.53 -11.45 -24.23
CA LYS A 13 -14.53 -11.57 -25.69
C LYS A 13 -13.21 -12.11 -26.24
N GLU A 14 -12.09 -11.66 -25.66
CA GLU A 14 -10.77 -12.15 -26.03
C GLU A 14 -10.62 -13.63 -25.72
N PHE A 15 -11.08 -14.06 -24.54
CA PHE A 15 -11.06 -15.47 -24.13
C PHE A 15 -11.93 -16.37 -25.02
N GLU A 16 -13.13 -15.91 -25.38
CA GLU A 16 -14.10 -16.63 -26.23
C GLU A 16 -13.68 -16.73 -27.71
N ASP A 17 -12.82 -15.84 -28.18
CA ASP A 17 -12.41 -15.83 -29.58
C ASP A 17 -11.24 -16.76 -29.89
N HIS A 18 -11.54 -17.97 -30.37
CA HIS A 18 -10.55 -18.99 -30.72
C HIS A 18 -9.79 -18.76 -32.04
N SER A 19 -10.04 -17.68 -32.78
CA SER A 19 -9.42 -17.46 -34.09
C SER A 19 -7.97 -16.95 -34.04
N GLU A 20 -7.55 -16.38 -32.90
CA GLU A 20 -6.22 -15.79 -32.70
C GLU A 20 -5.54 -16.41 -31.47
N VAL A 21 -4.23 -16.22 -31.29
CA VAL A 21 -3.56 -16.56 -30.02
C VAL A 21 -3.53 -15.27 -29.18
N CYS A 22 -4.20 -15.27 -28.03
CA CYS A 22 -4.39 -14.05 -27.24
C CYS A 22 -3.84 -14.17 -25.82
N PHE A 23 -3.57 -13.02 -25.19
CA PHE A 23 -2.95 -12.95 -23.86
C PHE A 23 -3.74 -13.73 -22.81
N VAL A 24 -5.08 -13.66 -22.81
CA VAL A 24 -5.90 -14.33 -21.77
C VAL A 24 -5.77 -15.85 -21.84
N ARG A 25 -5.86 -16.44 -23.03
CA ARG A 25 -5.78 -17.90 -23.18
C ARG A 25 -4.39 -18.43 -22.87
N VAL A 26 -3.36 -17.71 -23.29
CA VAL A 26 -1.96 -18.07 -23.01
C VAL A 26 -1.70 -18.04 -21.50
N ALA A 27 -2.08 -16.95 -20.82
CA ALA A 27 -1.97 -16.82 -19.37
C ALA A 27 -2.76 -17.90 -18.63
N ALA A 28 -4.03 -18.13 -19.01
CA ALA A 28 -4.86 -19.17 -18.41
C ALA A 28 -4.30 -20.58 -18.66
N GLY A 29 -3.77 -20.84 -19.86
CA GLY A 29 -3.11 -22.10 -20.20
C GLY A 29 -1.92 -22.38 -19.30
N PHE A 30 -1.07 -21.38 -19.10
CA PHE A 30 0.10 -21.49 -18.24
C PHE A 30 -0.27 -21.67 -16.77
N ALA A 31 -1.19 -20.85 -16.25
CA ALA A 31 -1.68 -20.96 -14.87
C ALA A 31 -2.34 -22.31 -14.57
N LEU A 32 -2.96 -22.95 -15.57
CA LEU A 32 -3.57 -24.28 -15.47
C LEU A 32 -2.58 -25.43 -15.75
N GLY A 33 -1.29 -25.13 -16.00
CA GLY A 33 -0.27 -26.12 -16.34
C GLY A 33 -0.48 -26.83 -17.67
N LYS A 34 -1.25 -26.23 -18.59
CA LYS A 34 -1.57 -26.79 -19.91
C LYS A 34 -0.50 -26.51 -20.96
N ILE A 35 0.32 -25.48 -20.73
CA ILE A 35 1.47 -25.14 -21.57
C ILE A 35 2.70 -24.95 -20.67
N THR A 36 3.87 -25.16 -21.24
CA THR A 36 5.17 -24.97 -20.60
C THR A 36 5.50 -23.48 -20.45
N LEU A 37 6.50 -23.18 -19.61
CA LEU A 37 7.04 -21.82 -19.49
C LEU A 37 7.56 -21.30 -20.84
N GLN A 38 8.21 -22.16 -21.61
CA GLN A 38 8.78 -21.80 -22.92
C GLN A 38 7.68 -21.42 -23.90
N GLU A 39 6.63 -22.23 -24.01
CA GLU A 39 5.45 -21.93 -24.84
C GLU A 39 4.74 -20.64 -24.38
N TYR A 40 4.65 -20.41 -23.07
CA TYR A 40 4.10 -19.18 -22.52
C TYR A 40 4.93 -17.95 -22.89
N LEU A 41 6.25 -17.98 -22.65
CA LEU A 41 7.14 -16.87 -22.97
C LEU A 41 7.17 -16.59 -24.48
N ASP A 42 7.24 -17.62 -25.31
CA ASP A 42 7.24 -17.47 -26.77
C ASP A 42 5.94 -16.84 -27.28
N ALA A 43 4.80 -17.24 -26.73
CA ALA A 43 3.50 -16.68 -27.11
C ALA A 43 3.33 -15.24 -26.62
N ILE A 44 3.64 -14.94 -25.36
CA ILE A 44 3.49 -13.59 -24.78
C ILE A 44 4.49 -12.61 -25.39
N LEU A 45 5.79 -12.93 -25.40
CA LEU A 45 6.82 -12.04 -25.93
C LEU A 45 6.73 -11.93 -27.45
N GLY A 46 6.13 -12.90 -28.15
CA GLY A 46 5.92 -12.84 -29.59
C GLY A 46 5.27 -11.53 -30.05
N HIS A 47 4.34 -10.99 -29.26
CA HIS A 47 3.67 -9.71 -29.53
C HIS A 47 4.60 -8.48 -29.56
N LEU A 48 5.82 -8.59 -29.02
CA LEU A 48 6.82 -7.53 -29.06
C LEU A 48 7.73 -7.63 -30.28
N LYS A 49 7.72 -8.76 -31.00
CA LYS A 49 8.63 -9.01 -32.12
C LYS A 49 8.26 -8.14 -33.33
N GLN A 50 9.27 -7.56 -33.98
CA GLN A 50 9.05 -6.77 -35.19
C GLN A 50 8.48 -7.65 -36.31
N GLY A 51 7.42 -7.17 -36.98
CA GLY A 51 6.73 -7.93 -38.02
C GLY A 51 5.83 -9.06 -37.50
N TYR A 52 5.65 -9.20 -36.19
CA TYR A 52 4.64 -10.08 -35.62
C TYR A 52 3.23 -9.59 -35.99
N ALA A 53 2.32 -10.51 -36.28
CA ALA A 53 0.94 -10.17 -36.61
C ALA A 53 0.27 -9.56 -35.38
N LYS A 54 -0.07 -8.26 -35.44
CA LYS A 54 -0.86 -7.63 -34.38
C LYS A 54 -2.25 -8.25 -34.38
N HIS A 55 -2.60 -8.89 -33.28
CA HIS A 55 -3.93 -9.41 -33.06
C HIS A 55 -4.91 -8.28 -32.76
N LYS A 56 -6.21 -8.52 -32.96
CA LYS A 56 -7.23 -7.49 -32.78
C LYS A 56 -7.33 -6.96 -31.34
N TYR A 57 -6.79 -7.73 -30.38
CA TYR A 57 -6.76 -7.40 -28.95
C TYR A 57 -5.40 -6.89 -28.45
N ASP A 58 -4.43 -6.67 -29.35
CA ASP A 58 -3.12 -6.11 -29.00
C ASP A 58 -3.19 -4.61 -28.73
N GLY A 59 -4.31 -3.96 -29.06
CA GLY A 59 -4.59 -2.57 -28.69
C GLY A 59 -5.08 -2.42 -27.25
N GLY A 60 -4.84 -1.25 -26.65
CA GLY A 60 -5.28 -0.93 -25.29
C GLY A 60 -5.08 0.54 -24.93
N GLY A 61 -5.86 1.01 -23.96
CA GLY A 61 -5.75 2.35 -23.37
C GLY A 61 -4.96 2.35 -22.05
N GLU A 62 -4.87 3.52 -21.41
CA GLU A 62 -4.07 3.79 -20.20
C GLU A 62 -4.37 2.91 -18.96
N ASP A 63 -5.43 2.10 -18.97
CA ASP A 63 -5.93 1.37 -17.79
C ASP A 63 -5.91 -0.15 -17.97
N VAL A 64 -4.73 -0.75 -18.04
CA VAL A 64 -4.51 -2.21 -18.19
C VAL A 64 -4.54 -2.98 -16.85
N THR A 65 -5.00 -2.35 -15.78
CA THR A 65 -4.96 -2.86 -14.40
C THR A 65 -5.63 -4.22 -14.26
N ASN A 66 -6.83 -4.38 -14.85
CA ASN A 66 -7.55 -5.67 -14.87
C ASN A 66 -6.73 -6.79 -15.52
N TYR A 67 -5.90 -6.48 -16.53
CA TYR A 67 -5.04 -7.50 -17.13
C TYR A 67 -3.90 -7.90 -16.20
N MET A 68 -3.24 -6.91 -15.60
CA MET A 68 -2.14 -7.12 -14.66
C MET A 68 -2.59 -7.88 -13.40
N GLU A 69 -3.85 -7.74 -12.98
CA GLU A 69 -4.42 -8.55 -11.91
C GLU A 69 -4.49 -10.04 -12.26
N TRP A 70 -4.83 -10.37 -13.50
CA TRP A 70 -4.93 -11.74 -13.99
C TRP A 70 -3.57 -12.37 -14.24
N ASP A 71 -2.71 -11.64 -14.93
CA ASP A 71 -1.34 -12.05 -15.25
C ASP A 71 -0.46 -10.79 -15.36
N LEU A 72 0.39 -10.59 -14.36
CA LEU A 72 1.25 -9.41 -14.26
C LEU A 72 2.17 -9.24 -15.48
N PHE A 73 2.76 -10.34 -15.96
CA PHE A 73 3.73 -10.27 -17.04
C PHE A 73 3.05 -10.11 -18.40
N ALA A 74 2.03 -10.93 -18.68
CA ALA A 74 1.22 -10.78 -19.88
C ALA A 74 0.56 -9.40 -19.96
N GLY A 75 0.06 -8.88 -18.83
CA GLY A 75 -0.50 -7.53 -18.72
C GLY A 75 0.54 -6.45 -19.01
N ALA A 76 1.76 -6.56 -18.48
CA ALA A 76 2.85 -5.63 -18.78
C ALA A 76 3.24 -5.64 -20.26
N VAL A 77 3.37 -6.82 -20.87
CA VAL A 77 3.67 -6.94 -22.31
C VAL A 77 2.54 -6.35 -23.15
N LYS A 78 1.28 -6.67 -22.83
CA LYS A 78 0.11 -6.10 -23.51
C LYS A 78 0.09 -4.58 -23.42
N ALA A 79 0.36 -4.03 -22.24
CA ALA A 79 0.40 -2.59 -22.04
C ALA A 79 1.46 -1.90 -22.92
N ARG A 80 2.62 -2.55 -23.11
CA ARG A 80 3.63 -2.06 -24.04
C ARG A 80 3.15 -2.14 -25.49
N SER A 81 2.65 -3.30 -25.92
CA SER A 81 2.15 -3.51 -27.29
C SER A 81 1.01 -2.55 -27.65
N ALA A 82 0.22 -2.18 -26.65
CA ALA A 82 -0.90 -1.24 -26.74
C ALA A 82 -0.50 0.23 -26.89
N GLY A 83 0.78 0.58 -26.73
CA GLY A 83 1.28 1.92 -27.05
C GLY A 83 1.46 2.87 -25.88
N ILE A 84 1.82 2.38 -24.68
CA ILE A 84 2.42 3.24 -23.63
C ILE A 84 3.55 4.09 -24.23
N ASP A 85 4.33 3.50 -25.12
CA ASP A 85 5.29 4.18 -25.94
C ASP A 85 4.83 4.13 -27.41
N PRO A 86 4.22 5.20 -27.94
CA PRO A 86 3.79 5.27 -29.33
C PRO A 86 4.94 5.13 -30.33
N SER A 87 6.19 5.29 -29.90
CA SER A 87 7.38 5.14 -30.75
C SER A 87 7.84 3.69 -30.87
N PHE A 88 7.32 2.77 -30.05
CA PHE A 88 7.68 1.35 -30.10
C PHE A 88 7.13 0.67 -31.35
N ASN A 89 8.02 0.28 -32.27
CA ASN A 89 7.69 -0.36 -33.54
C ASN A 89 8.01 -1.87 -33.59
N GLY A 90 8.12 -2.51 -32.42
CA GLY A 90 8.54 -3.88 -32.27
C GLY A 90 10.06 -4.03 -32.14
N MET A 91 10.46 -5.15 -31.57
CA MET A 91 11.82 -5.51 -31.22
C MET A 91 12.44 -6.39 -32.32
N PRO A 92 13.66 -6.10 -32.79
CA PRO A 92 14.37 -6.96 -33.73
C PRO A 92 14.52 -8.40 -33.22
N ASP A 93 14.56 -9.38 -34.13
CA ASP A 93 14.66 -10.81 -33.79
C ASP A 93 15.79 -11.13 -32.81
N LYS A 94 16.96 -10.49 -32.98
CA LYS A 94 18.12 -10.68 -32.08
C LYS A 94 17.80 -10.22 -30.67
N ASP A 95 17.28 -8.99 -30.51
CA ASP A 95 16.96 -8.42 -29.19
C ASP A 95 15.82 -9.19 -28.52
N TRP A 96 14.87 -9.70 -29.32
CA TRP A 96 13.78 -10.53 -28.85
C TRP A 96 14.27 -11.87 -28.30
N LEU A 97 15.21 -12.53 -28.99
CA LEU A 97 15.83 -13.78 -28.51
C LEU A 97 16.56 -13.56 -27.18
N VAL A 98 17.26 -12.43 -27.05
CA VAL A 98 17.92 -12.03 -25.80
C VAL A 98 16.90 -11.83 -24.69
N LEU A 99 15.87 -11.01 -24.91
CA LEU A 99 14.81 -10.81 -23.92
C LEU A 99 14.13 -12.12 -23.53
N ARG A 100 13.81 -13.00 -24.48
CA ARG A 100 13.21 -14.32 -24.21
C ARG A 100 14.09 -15.15 -23.29
N SER A 101 15.38 -15.21 -23.56
CA SER A 101 16.30 -16.05 -22.79
C SER A 101 16.49 -15.50 -21.37
N LEU A 102 16.68 -14.19 -21.23
CA LEU A 102 16.79 -13.55 -19.92
C LEU A 102 15.48 -13.65 -19.13
N ALA A 103 14.33 -13.57 -19.80
CA ALA A 103 13.03 -13.76 -19.18
C ALA A 103 12.91 -15.17 -18.56
N GLU A 104 13.38 -16.20 -19.27
CA GLU A 104 13.41 -17.59 -18.76
C GLU A 104 14.29 -17.72 -17.50
N VAL A 105 15.47 -17.09 -17.50
CA VAL A 105 16.37 -17.03 -16.33
C VAL A 105 15.70 -16.29 -15.18
N CYS A 106 15.18 -15.09 -15.40
CA CYS A 106 14.50 -14.30 -14.37
C CYS A 106 13.26 -15.01 -13.81
N TRP A 107 12.63 -15.89 -14.59
CA TRP A 107 11.45 -16.64 -14.17
C TRP A 107 11.79 -17.84 -13.28
N THR A 108 12.91 -18.50 -13.56
CA THR A 108 13.30 -19.80 -12.99
C THR A 108 14.38 -19.69 -11.91
N SER A 109 15.28 -18.70 -12.02
CA SER A 109 16.41 -18.49 -11.13
C SER A 109 16.21 -17.26 -10.24
N ASN A 110 16.68 -17.37 -9.00
CA ASN A 110 16.81 -16.26 -8.06
C ASN A 110 18.27 -15.79 -7.88
N ASP A 111 19.22 -16.41 -8.61
CA ASP A 111 20.66 -16.14 -8.53
C ASP A 111 21.08 -15.11 -9.58
N PRO A 112 21.45 -13.88 -9.17
CA PRO A 112 21.94 -12.85 -10.09
C PRO A 112 23.15 -13.27 -10.92
N ALA A 113 24.00 -14.18 -10.40
CA ALA A 113 25.18 -14.64 -11.13
C ALA A 113 24.81 -15.47 -12.38
N GLU A 114 23.67 -16.16 -12.38
CA GLU A 114 23.17 -16.87 -13.56
C GLU A 114 22.73 -15.90 -14.65
N LEU A 115 22.11 -14.78 -14.26
CA LEU A 115 21.75 -13.72 -15.21
C LEU A 115 23.00 -13.12 -15.84
N ASP A 116 24.02 -12.83 -15.03
CA ASP A 116 25.28 -12.27 -15.52
C ASP A 116 25.99 -13.24 -16.49
N ARG A 117 26.02 -14.55 -16.19
CA ARG A 117 26.54 -15.57 -17.12
C ARG A 117 25.78 -15.58 -18.45
N GLN A 118 24.45 -15.58 -18.40
CA GLN A 118 23.64 -15.59 -19.62
C GLN A 118 23.76 -14.31 -20.44
N LEU A 119 23.95 -13.17 -19.78
CA LEU A 119 24.30 -11.92 -20.44
C LEU A 119 25.66 -11.99 -21.14
N GLU A 120 26.66 -12.62 -20.53
CA GLU A 120 28.00 -12.79 -21.11
C GLU A 120 27.99 -13.75 -22.31
N GLU A 121 27.25 -14.86 -22.24
CA GLU A 121 27.19 -15.89 -23.29
C GLU A 121 26.50 -15.41 -24.57
N GLN A 122 25.56 -14.48 -24.49
CA GLN A 122 24.79 -14.01 -25.67
C GLN A 122 25.46 -12.87 -26.43
N VAL A 123 26.66 -12.46 -26.01
CA VAL A 123 27.33 -11.27 -26.50
C VAL A 123 28.60 -11.63 -27.26
N ASP A 124 28.43 -12.17 -28.47
CA ASP A 124 29.55 -12.66 -29.29
C ASP A 124 30.30 -11.56 -30.08
N GLU A 125 29.76 -10.33 -30.24
CA GLU A 125 30.40 -9.30 -31.11
C GLU A 125 30.41 -7.84 -30.60
N SER A 126 29.86 -7.52 -29.43
CA SER A 126 30.06 -6.23 -28.77
C SER A 126 29.38 -6.29 -27.41
N PRO A 127 30.03 -5.96 -26.28
CA PRO A 127 29.36 -5.93 -24.99
C PRO A 127 28.13 -5.04 -25.15
N VAL A 128 26.92 -5.62 -25.17
CA VAL A 128 25.71 -4.90 -24.77
C VAL A 128 25.91 -4.74 -23.26
N SER A 129 26.81 -3.81 -22.90
CA SER A 129 27.21 -3.57 -21.51
C SER A 129 26.01 -3.14 -20.67
N GLU A 130 24.94 -2.71 -21.34
CA GLU A 130 23.72 -2.21 -20.74
C GLU A 130 22.51 -2.81 -21.46
N LEU A 131 21.71 -3.57 -20.71
CA LEU A 131 20.35 -3.94 -21.12
C LEU A 131 19.59 -2.67 -21.49
N SER A 132 18.80 -2.73 -22.56
CA SER A 132 17.91 -1.61 -22.86
C SER A 132 17.00 -1.35 -21.67
N VAL A 133 16.71 -0.08 -21.36
CA VAL A 133 15.80 0.30 -20.27
C VAL A 133 14.44 -0.37 -20.38
N PHE A 134 14.02 -0.68 -21.62
CA PHE A 134 12.82 -1.43 -21.93
C PHE A 134 12.90 -2.90 -21.50
N THR A 135 13.98 -3.58 -21.89
CA THR A 135 14.25 -4.96 -21.49
C THR A 135 14.32 -5.07 -19.97
N THR A 136 15.04 -4.15 -19.32
CA THR A 136 15.12 -4.09 -17.85
C THR A 136 13.73 -3.98 -17.22
N ASP A 137 12.88 -3.07 -17.71
CA ASP A 137 11.54 -2.85 -17.15
C ASP A 137 10.67 -4.12 -17.17
N LEU A 138 10.68 -4.88 -18.26
CA LEU A 138 9.96 -6.16 -18.35
C LEU A 138 10.56 -7.25 -17.46
N LEU A 139 11.89 -7.34 -17.39
CA LEU A 139 12.56 -8.30 -16.49
C LEU A 139 12.28 -7.98 -15.02
N LEU A 140 12.20 -6.70 -14.65
CA LEU A 140 11.79 -6.27 -13.31
C LEU A 140 10.37 -6.73 -12.98
N VAL A 141 9.43 -6.67 -13.94
CA VAL A 141 8.07 -7.21 -13.75
C VAL A 141 8.10 -8.72 -13.54
N ILE A 142 8.94 -9.47 -14.26
CA ILE A 142 9.09 -10.93 -14.03
C ILE A 142 9.60 -11.18 -12.61
N CYS A 143 10.68 -10.50 -12.21
CA CYS A 143 11.24 -10.67 -10.88
C CYS A 143 10.25 -10.27 -9.78
N TYR A 144 9.45 -9.23 -10.01
CA TYR A 144 8.37 -8.83 -9.11
C TYR A 144 7.27 -9.88 -9.05
N ALA A 145 6.78 -10.37 -10.19
CA ALA A 145 5.76 -11.41 -10.28
C ALA A 145 6.19 -12.70 -9.56
N ARG A 146 7.47 -13.09 -9.74
CA ARG A 146 8.08 -14.29 -9.15
C ARG A 146 8.68 -14.06 -7.76
N ARG A 147 8.59 -12.85 -7.21
CA ARG A 147 9.18 -12.47 -5.91
C ARG A 147 10.68 -12.73 -5.79
N HIS A 148 11.42 -12.63 -6.89
CA HIS A 148 12.88 -12.77 -6.94
C HIS A 148 13.57 -11.46 -6.55
N PHE A 149 13.52 -11.09 -5.26
CA PHE A 149 14.02 -9.78 -4.80
C PHE A 149 15.53 -9.56 -5.06
N ALA A 150 16.37 -10.57 -4.84
CA ALA A 150 17.82 -10.44 -5.08
C ALA A 150 18.13 -10.13 -6.55
N MET A 151 17.49 -10.86 -7.47
CA MET A 151 17.57 -10.63 -8.91
C MET A 151 17.05 -9.22 -9.30
N PHE A 152 15.92 -8.82 -8.73
CA PHE A 152 15.33 -7.51 -8.98
C PHE A 152 16.25 -6.36 -8.55
N LYS A 153 16.81 -6.45 -7.33
CA LYS A 153 17.75 -5.45 -6.81
C LYS A 153 19.00 -5.35 -7.69
N HIS A 154 19.51 -6.48 -8.18
CA HIS A 154 20.63 -6.53 -9.11
C HIS A 154 20.29 -5.86 -10.45
N LEU A 155 19.11 -6.16 -11.02
CA LEU A 155 18.66 -5.52 -12.27
C LEU A 155 18.50 -4.00 -12.15
N ILE A 156 17.91 -3.52 -11.05
CA ILE A 156 17.78 -2.09 -10.78
C ILE A 156 19.15 -1.42 -10.66
N SER A 157 20.10 -2.01 -9.92
CA SER A 157 21.41 -1.39 -9.70
C SER A 157 22.25 -1.28 -10.96
N ARG A 158 21.99 -2.14 -11.96
CA ARG A 158 22.66 -2.13 -13.27
C ARG A 158 22.10 -1.10 -14.26
N SER A 159 20.94 -0.51 -14.00
CA SER A 159 20.27 0.39 -14.95
C SER A 159 20.21 1.82 -14.40
N PRO A 160 21.13 2.71 -14.79
CA PRO A 160 21.23 4.06 -14.22
C PRO A 160 20.07 4.99 -14.62
N SER A 161 19.28 4.61 -15.62
CA SER A 161 18.15 5.38 -16.15
C SER A 161 16.89 4.52 -16.27
N SER A 162 15.74 5.08 -15.89
CA SER A 162 14.41 4.52 -16.15
C SER A 162 13.86 4.95 -17.52
N PRO A 163 12.95 4.18 -18.14
CA PRO A 163 12.21 4.65 -19.30
C PRO A 163 11.27 5.80 -18.92
N GLN A 164 10.75 6.58 -19.88
CA GLN A 164 9.83 7.69 -19.60
C GLN A 164 8.53 7.26 -18.90
N VAL A 165 8.10 6.02 -19.14
CA VAL A 165 7.00 5.35 -18.45
C VAL A 165 7.43 3.92 -18.17
N THR A 166 7.26 3.49 -16.93
CA THR A 166 7.55 2.13 -16.48
C THR A 166 6.26 1.34 -16.30
N MET A 167 6.36 0.01 -16.25
CA MET A 167 5.21 -0.83 -15.91
C MET A 167 4.70 -0.60 -14.49
N PHE A 168 5.56 -0.12 -13.59
CA PHE A 168 5.20 0.15 -12.20
C PHE A 168 4.38 1.43 -12.05
N ASP A 169 4.47 2.38 -12.98
CA ASP A 169 3.56 3.54 -13.03
C ASP A 169 2.10 3.14 -13.28
N LEU A 170 1.91 1.98 -13.93
CA LEU A 170 0.59 1.45 -14.25
C LEU A 170 0.01 0.59 -13.13
N PHE A 171 0.83 0.21 -12.15
CA PHE A 171 0.34 -0.50 -10.99
C PHE A 171 -0.60 0.40 -10.20
N ASP A 172 -1.61 -0.22 -9.60
CA ASP A 172 -2.64 0.46 -8.84
C ASP A 172 -2.99 -0.32 -7.58
N SER A 173 -3.88 0.23 -6.77
CA SER A 173 -4.22 -0.32 -5.47
C SER A 173 -4.63 -1.78 -5.50
N HIS A 174 -5.35 -2.18 -6.54
CA HIS A 174 -5.82 -3.55 -6.69
C HIS A 174 -4.66 -4.52 -6.84
N ILE A 175 -3.69 -4.25 -7.74
CA ILE A 175 -2.54 -5.11 -7.98
C ILE A 175 -1.73 -5.33 -6.70
N ILE A 176 -1.52 -4.27 -5.90
CA ILE A 176 -0.81 -4.38 -4.62
C ILE A 176 -1.66 -5.13 -3.58
N ALA A 177 -2.95 -4.81 -3.47
CA ALA A 177 -3.85 -5.43 -2.50
C ALA A 177 -3.99 -6.95 -2.72
N THR A 178 -4.07 -7.40 -3.98
CA THR A 178 -4.14 -8.84 -4.29
C THR A 178 -2.88 -9.59 -3.88
N ARG A 179 -1.73 -8.91 -3.85
CA ARG A 179 -0.43 -9.48 -3.45
C ARG A 179 -0.24 -9.53 -1.94
N LEU A 180 -0.87 -8.62 -1.22
CA LEU A 180 -0.79 -8.50 0.24
C LEU A 180 -1.91 -9.21 0.99
N SER A 181 -3.06 -9.41 0.36
CA SER A 181 -4.21 -10.06 0.99
C SER A 181 -4.09 -11.57 1.03
N GLY A 182 -4.12 -12.17 2.23
CA GLY A 182 -4.15 -13.63 2.40
C GLY A 182 -5.44 -14.30 1.91
N TYR A 183 -6.55 -13.56 1.81
CA TYR A 183 -7.88 -14.14 1.50
C TYR A 183 -8.29 -14.02 0.02
N LEU A 184 -7.67 -13.13 -0.76
CA LEU A 184 -7.93 -13.05 -2.20
C LEU A 184 -7.29 -14.25 -2.92
N LYS A 185 -8.05 -15.03 -3.68
CA LYS A 185 -7.53 -16.19 -4.42
C LYS A 185 -7.20 -15.85 -5.87
N ILE A 186 -6.32 -14.86 -6.06
CA ILE A 186 -5.89 -14.43 -7.39
C ILE A 186 -4.50 -15.00 -7.65
N HIS A 187 -4.32 -15.61 -8.82
CA HIS A 187 -3.06 -16.20 -9.26
C HIS A 187 -2.15 -15.09 -9.78
N GLN A 188 -1.00 -14.86 -9.13
CA GLN A 188 -0.04 -13.81 -9.53
C GLN A 188 1.38 -14.40 -9.65
N HIS A 189 1.47 -15.56 -10.29
CA HIS A 189 2.70 -16.32 -10.59
C HIS A 189 3.50 -16.85 -9.41
N TRP A 190 3.39 -16.30 -8.19
CA TRP A 190 4.06 -16.82 -7.00
C TRP A 190 3.05 -17.21 -5.90
N PRO A 191 3.27 -18.34 -5.18
CA PRO A 191 2.42 -18.73 -4.05
C PRO A 191 2.34 -17.65 -2.97
N LYS A 192 1.19 -17.56 -2.31
CA LYS A 192 1.06 -16.64 -1.18
C LYS A 192 1.84 -17.16 0.03
N HIS A 193 2.62 -16.29 0.66
CA HIS A 193 3.42 -16.60 1.83
C HIS A 193 3.40 -15.41 2.81
N PRO A 194 3.45 -15.65 4.12
CA PRO A 194 3.73 -14.64 5.17
C PRO A 194 4.73 -13.54 4.79
N ASP A 195 5.92 -13.97 4.32
CA ASP A 195 7.02 -13.07 3.94
C ASP A 195 6.70 -12.18 2.72
N ASN A 196 5.55 -12.37 2.06
CA ASN A 196 5.16 -11.56 0.92
C ASN A 196 5.04 -10.09 1.28
N ALA A 197 4.47 -9.73 2.44
CA ALA A 197 4.33 -8.33 2.84
C ALA A 197 5.71 -7.68 3.04
N ARG A 198 6.63 -8.40 3.69
CA ARG A 198 8.03 -7.97 3.86
C ARG A 198 8.74 -7.83 2.51
N THR A 199 8.58 -8.81 1.64
CA THR A 199 9.17 -8.79 0.30
C THR A 199 8.60 -7.63 -0.54
N GLU A 200 7.31 -7.34 -0.39
CA GLU A 200 6.62 -6.23 -1.05
C GLU A 200 7.22 -4.87 -0.64
N VAL A 201 7.37 -4.61 0.67
CA VAL A 201 8.01 -3.34 1.11
C VAL A 201 9.44 -3.23 0.60
N MET A 202 10.18 -4.34 0.50
CA MET A 202 11.54 -4.35 -0.04
C MET A 202 11.55 -3.98 -1.53
N PHE A 203 10.69 -4.58 -2.36
CA PHE A 203 10.55 -4.23 -3.78
C PHE A 203 10.24 -2.74 -3.96
N TRP A 204 9.22 -2.25 -3.25
CA TRP A 204 8.81 -0.85 -3.38
C TRP A 204 9.82 0.13 -2.82
N THR A 205 10.61 -0.25 -1.81
CA THR A 205 11.73 0.57 -1.34
C THR A 205 12.75 0.79 -2.45
N GLU A 206 13.14 -0.26 -3.19
CA GLU A 206 14.08 -0.14 -4.31
C GLU A 206 13.47 0.67 -5.48
N LEU A 207 12.18 0.50 -5.75
CA LEU A 207 11.46 1.28 -6.77
C LEU A 207 11.36 2.78 -6.43
N LEU A 208 11.08 3.12 -5.16
CA LEU A 208 10.97 4.49 -4.68
C LEU A 208 12.34 5.18 -4.62
N ASN A 209 13.38 4.47 -4.18
CA ASN A 209 14.75 4.99 -4.13
C ASN A 209 15.39 5.10 -5.52
N SER A 210 14.88 4.36 -6.50
CA SER A 210 15.25 4.51 -7.90
C SER A 210 14.31 5.49 -8.62
N ARG A 211 14.52 5.65 -9.94
CA ARG A 211 13.66 6.46 -10.80
C ARG A 211 12.58 5.64 -11.51
N TRP A 212 12.33 4.41 -11.04
CA TRP A 212 11.45 3.46 -11.71
C TRP A 212 9.96 3.63 -11.39
N VAL A 213 9.64 4.49 -10.43
CA VAL A 213 8.29 5.01 -10.21
C VAL A 213 8.36 6.51 -10.42
N HIS A 214 7.54 7.03 -11.33
CA HIS A 214 7.54 8.45 -11.68
C HIS A 214 6.60 9.26 -10.79
N GLU A 215 6.92 10.55 -10.62
CA GLU A 215 6.03 11.52 -9.99
C GLU A 215 5.25 12.33 -11.05
N PRO A 216 3.98 12.69 -10.78
CA PRO A 216 3.19 12.29 -9.61
C PRO A 216 2.72 10.83 -9.71
N MET A 217 2.82 10.07 -8.62
CA MET A 217 2.26 8.72 -8.57
C MET A 217 0.74 8.73 -8.83
N ARG A 218 0.23 7.68 -9.49
CA ARG A 218 -1.23 7.45 -9.58
C ARG A 218 -1.83 7.38 -8.17
N ASN A 219 -3.00 7.98 -7.99
CA ASN A 219 -3.61 8.11 -6.66
C ASN A 219 -3.82 6.75 -5.96
N GLY A 220 -4.30 5.73 -6.67
CA GLY A 220 -4.51 4.42 -6.05
C GLY A 220 -3.20 3.67 -5.75
N LEU A 221 -2.12 3.89 -6.52
CA LEU A 221 -0.78 3.43 -6.16
C LEU A 221 -0.30 4.10 -4.86
N SER A 222 -0.34 5.43 -4.80
CA SER A 222 0.07 6.19 -3.61
C SER A 222 -0.72 5.75 -2.37
N MET A 223 -2.05 5.65 -2.47
CA MET A 223 -2.91 5.15 -1.40
C MET A 223 -2.53 3.74 -0.94
N ALA A 224 -2.26 2.82 -1.87
CA ALA A 224 -1.93 1.45 -1.50
C ALA A 224 -0.57 1.34 -0.78
N LEU A 225 0.42 2.11 -1.23
CA LEU A 225 1.73 2.16 -0.57
C LEU A 225 1.66 2.82 0.80
N CYS A 226 0.82 3.83 0.97
CA CYS A 226 0.73 4.60 2.22
C CYS A 226 -0.16 3.93 3.28
N ASP A 227 -1.24 3.26 2.89
CA ASP A 227 -2.28 2.81 3.83
C ASP A 227 -2.70 1.33 3.71
N HIS A 228 -2.35 0.63 2.63
CA HIS A 228 -2.76 -0.79 2.45
C HIS A 228 -1.71 -1.82 2.83
N ILE A 229 -0.49 -1.39 3.18
CA ILE A 229 0.56 -2.31 3.63
C ILE A 229 0.21 -2.79 5.04
N PRO A 230 0.01 -4.11 5.25
CA PRO A 230 -0.42 -4.63 6.53
C PRO A 230 0.74 -4.55 7.53
N ILE A 231 0.58 -3.75 8.59
CA ILE A 231 1.60 -3.52 9.63
C ILE A 231 1.08 -4.01 10.98
N GLY A 232 1.94 -4.62 11.80
CA GLY A 232 1.54 -5.12 13.13
C GLY A 232 2.68 -5.49 14.07
N ARG A 233 2.33 -6.03 15.25
CA ARG A 233 3.25 -6.40 16.37
C ARG A 233 3.83 -7.84 16.33
N GLU A 234 3.83 -8.52 15.18
CA GLU A 234 4.28 -9.94 14.97
C GLU A 234 3.24 -11.06 15.15
N TRP A 235 2.00 -10.79 15.57
CA TRP A 235 1.03 -11.87 15.87
C TRP A 235 0.39 -12.49 14.64
N SER A 236 0.63 -11.89 13.48
CA SER A 236 0.24 -12.41 12.20
C SER A 236 1.49 -12.53 11.36
N GLU A 237 1.69 -13.71 10.81
CA GLU A 237 2.71 -13.99 9.80
C GLU A 237 2.49 -13.14 8.52
N TRP A 238 1.30 -12.56 8.33
CA TRP A 238 0.92 -11.78 7.13
C TRP A 238 1.15 -10.27 7.24
N VAL A 239 1.80 -9.77 8.29
CA VAL A 239 2.05 -8.32 8.50
C VAL A 239 3.54 -8.01 8.52
N VAL A 240 3.90 -6.80 8.08
CA VAL A 240 5.24 -6.25 8.29
C VAL A 240 5.35 -5.77 9.73
N LYS A 241 6.40 -6.20 10.43
CA LYS A 241 6.61 -5.83 11.82
C LYS A 241 6.83 -4.32 11.96
N LEU A 242 6.06 -3.66 12.83
CA LEU A 242 6.28 -2.25 13.16
C LEU A 242 7.67 -2.04 13.75
N GLY A 243 8.43 -1.09 13.19
CA GLY A 243 9.80 -0.79 13.59
C GLY A 243 10.84 -1.79 13.06
N SER A 244 10.50 -2.65 12.10
CA SER A 244 11.53 -3.43 11.39
C SER A 244 12.38 -2.52 10.49
N PRO A 245 13.67 -2.82 10.27
CA PRO A 245 14.53 -2.03 9.39
C PRO A 245 13.97 -1.87 7.97
N GLU A 246 13.33 -2.91 7.43
CA GLU A 246 12.74 -2.88 6.09
C GLU A 246 11.53 -1.94 6.03
N LEU A 247 10.67 -1.95 7.05
CA LEU A 247 9.53 -1.05 7.10
C LEU A 247 9.99 0.40 7.27
N GLU A 248 10.94 0.66 8.16
CA GLU A 248 11.48 2.02 8.34
C GLU A 248 12.12 2.54 7.04
N ALA A 249 12.89 1.71 6.33
CA ALA A 249 13.49 2.08 5.05
C ALA A 249 12.44 2.42 3.99
N PHE A 250 11.38 1.60 3.91
CA PHE A 250 10.25 1.84 3.02
C PHE A 250 9.52 3.15 3.32
N GLN A 251 9.17 3.38 4.59
CA GLN A 251 8.45 4.58 5.01
C GLN A 251 9.29 5.85 4.78
N ARG A 252 10.60 5.79 5.02
CA ARG A 252 11.52 6.90 4.69
C ARG A 252 11.59 7.16 3.19
N ALA A 253 11.59 6.12 2.35
CA ALA A 253 11.57 6.27 0.90
C ALA A 253 10.27 6.95 0.41
N LEU A 254 9.12 6.64 1.03
CA LEU A 254 7.85 7.32 0.75
C LEU A 254 7.90 8.81 1.13
N VAL A 255 8.30 9.11 2.37
CA VAL A 255 8.35 10.49 2.89
C VAL A 255 9.35 11.34 2.10
N ALA A 256 10.50 10.77 1.71
CA ALA A 256 11.48 11.45 0.86
C ALA A 256 10.92 11.90 -0.49
N ARG A 257 9.80 11.31 -0.93
CA ARG A 257 9.08 11.64 -2.17
C ARG A 257 7.79 12.42 -1.91
N GLY A 258 7.53 12.84 -0.68
CA GLY A 258 6.36 13.63 -0.29
C GLY A 258 5.09 12.81 -0.11
N HIS A 259 5.18 11.47 0.00
CA HIS A 259 4.04 10.59 0.24
C HIS A 259 4.00 10.20 1.72
N TYR A 260 2.84 10.43 2.36
CA TYR A 260 2.65 10.20 3.79
C TYR A 260 1.49 9.24 4.03
N THR A 261 1.68 8.35 5.00
CA THR A 261 0.61 7.57 5.59
C THR A 261 -0.45 8.47 6.23
N SER A 262 -1.71 8.04 6.23
CA SER A 262 -2.79 8.80 6.85
C SER A 262 -2.60 8.96 8.38
N ILE A 263 -3.06 10.09 8.93
CA ILE A 263 -2.99 10.37 10.37
C ILE A 263 -3.73 9.31 11.20
N SER A 264 -4.80 8.71 10.65
CA SER A 264 -5.51 7.59 11.29
C SER A 264 -4.63 6.34 11.43
N SER A 265 -3.84 6.03 10.40
CA SER A 265 -2.87 4.94 10.43
C SER A 265 -1.75 5.23 11.45
N ILE A 266 -1.30 6.49 11.57
CA ILE A 266 -0.35 6.90 12.63
C ILE A 266 -0.91 6.62 14.03
N GLY A 267 -2.17 6.95 14.30
CA GLY A 267 -2.84 6.58 15.55
C GLY A 267 -2.80 5.08 15.84
N SER A 268 -3.02 4.26 14.82
CA SER A 268 -2.93 2.80 14.93
C SER A 268 -1.49 2.34 15.20
N TYR A 269 -0.47 2.91 14.54
CA TYR A 269 0.93 2.56 14.76
C TYR A 269 1.38 2.94 16.18
N LEU A 270 0.99 4.13 16.66
CA LEU A 270 1.28 4.59 18.02
C LEU A 270 0.60 3.71 19.07
N GLY A 271 -0.65 3.31 18.84
CA GLY A 271 -1.33 2.29 19.66
C GLY A 271 -0.59 0.95 19.64
N MET A 272 0.15 0.65 18.58
CA MET A 272 0.98 -0.54 18.45
C MET A 272 2.43 -0.38 18.98
N CYS A 273 2.81 0.72 19.62
CA CYS A 273 4.11 0.84 20.29
C CYS A 273 4.10 0.26 21.71
N ASP A 274 5.02 -0.65 22.02
CA ASP A 274 5.30 -1.17 23.38
C ASP A 274 6.32 -0.33 24.16
N THR A 275 7.00 0.62 23.51
CA THR A 275 7.90 1.57 24.17
C THR A 275 7.71 2.99 23.65
N PHE A 276 8.10 3.98 24.45
CA PHE A 276 8.00 5.38 24.06
C PHE A 276 8.95 5.72 22.91
N GLU A 277 10.12 5.09 22.87
CA GLU A 277 11.13 5.29 21.82
C GLU A 277 10.61 4.83 20.46
N LYS A 278 9.82 3.74 20.40
CA LYS A 278 9.16 3.33 19.15
C LYS A 278 8.14 4.37 18.67
N ALA A 279 7.41 4.99 19.60
CA ALA A 279 6.48 6.06 19.26
C ALA A 279 7.21 7.33 18.76
N GLN A 280 8.34 7.68 19.37
CA GLN A 280 9.20 8.78 18.89
C GLN A 280 9.73 8.51 17.48
N ARG A 281 10.20 7.29 17.22
CA ARG A 281 10.68 6.89 15.89
C ARG A 281 9.64 7.05 14.77
N ILE A 282 8.35 6.86 15.07
CA ILE A 282 7.29 7.12 14.10
C ILE A 282 7.33 8.58 13.65
N PHE A 283 7.49 9.52 14.58
CA PHE A 283 7.58 10.95 14.27
C PHE A 283 8.95 11.37 13.73
N ASP A 284 10.03 10.60 13.97
CA ASP A 284 11.32 10.77 13.28
C ASP A 284 11.26 10.39 11.78
N ILE A 285 10.20 9.68 11.37
CA ILE A 285 9.93 9.31 9.98
C ILE A 285 8.85 10.21 9.40
N PHE A 286 7.72 10.36 10.11
CA PHE A 286 6.56 11.12 9.69
C PHE A 286 6.43 12.38 10.55
N ASP A 287 7.02 13.48 10.09
CA ASP A 287 6.89 14.75 10.79
C ASP A 287 5.43 15.24 10.81
N GLY A 288 5.03 15.87 11.91
CA GLY A 288 3.64 16.28 12.11
C GLY A 288 3.13 17.31 11.10
N GLU A 289 3.99 18.20 10.62
CA GLU A 289 3.63 19.20 9.59
C GLU A 289 3.34 18.52 8.25
N GLY A 290 4.22 17.61 7.83
CA GLY A 290 4.07 16.79 6.63
C GLY A 290 2.80 15.95 6.66
N LEU A 291 2.50 15.31 7.79
CA LEU A 291 1.26 14.56 7.99
C LEU A 291 0.01 15.43 7.78
N VAL A 292 -0.02 16.63 8.38
CA VAL A 292 -1.16 17.56 8.23
C VAL A 292 -1.27 18.06 6.80
N LYS A 293 -0.14 18.43 6.17
CA LYS A 293 -0.10 18.91 4.79
C LYS A 293 -0.58 17.85 3.80
N ALA A 294 -0.20 16.59 4.01
CA ALA A 294 -0.58 15.47 3.16
C ALA A 294 -2.10 15.21 3.15
N THR A 295 -2.84 15.67 4.16
CA THR A 295 -4.31 15.59 4.13
C THR A 295 -4.93 16.43 3.03
N GLY A 296 -4.25 17.50 2.58
CA GLY A 296 -4.77 18.43 1.57
C GLY A 296 -5.91 19.33 2.07
N TYR A 297 -6.30 19.25 3.35
CA TYR A 297 -7.34 20.09 3.93
C TYR A 297 -6.75 21.31 4.65
N PRO A 298 -7.45 22.47 4.63
CA PRO A 298 -6.98 23.68 5.31
C PRO A 298 -6.94 23.54 6.84
N ASN A 299 -7.80 22.70 7.40
CA ASN A 299 -7.83 22.32 8.81
C ASN A 299 -7.86 20.80 8.90
N LEU A 300 -7.29 20.26 9.98
CA LEU A 300 -7.25 18.82 10.17
C LEU A 300 -8.68 18.25 10.31
N PRO A 301 -9.09 17.29 9.48
CA PRO A 301 -10.45 16.74 9.56
C PRO A 301 -10.71 16.03 10.89
N THR A 302 -11.97 16.04 11.32
CA THR A 302 -12.41 15.36 12.55
C THR A 302 -12.13 13.87 12.52
N TRP A 303 -12.36 13.19 11.38
CA TRP A 303 -12.06 11.76 11.24
C TRP A 303 -10.56 11.44 11.40
N ALA A 304 -9.67 12.33 10.95
CA ALA A 304 -8.23 12.17 11.08
C ALA A 304 -7.80 12.37 12.54
N SER A 305 -8.33 13.42 13.18
CA SER A 305 -8.14 13.68 14.61
C SER A 305 -8.64 12.51 15.47
N GLY A 306 -9.85 12.04 15.19
CA GLY A 306 -10.45 10.90 15.88
C GLY A 306 -9.66 9.62 15.69
N GLY A 307 -9.19 9.33 14.47
CA GLY A 307 -8.33 8.19 14.18
C GLY A 307 -7.01 8.20 14.97
N LEU A 308 -6.35 9.37 15.05
CA LEU A 308 -5.13 9.54 15.83
C LEU A 308 -5.37 9.27 17.32
N VAL A 309 -6.30 10.01 17.92
CA VAL A 309 -6.50 10.01 19.37
C VAL A 309 -7.12 8.69 19.84
N LEU A 310 -8.11 8.16 19.13
CA LEU A 310 -8.74 6.90 19.53
C LEU A 310 -7.87 5.67 19.25
N GLY A 311 -7.00 5.72 18.24
CA GLY A 311 -6.02 4.67 17.98
C GLY A 311 -5.06 4.45 19.16
N VAL A 312 -4.62 5.55 19.79
CA VAL A 312 -3.79 5.50 21.00
C VAL A 312 -4.63 5.15 22.23
N ALA A 313 -5.77 5.81 22.43
CA ALA A 313 -6.60 5.64 23.63
C ALA A 313 -7.12 4.21 23.80
N ARG A 314 -7.50 3.55 22.70
CA ARG A 314 -8.03 2.18 22.71
C ARG A 314 -6.93 1.11 22.67
N SER A 315 -5.65 1.50 22.75
CA SER A 315 -4.57 0.53 22.65
C SER A 315 -4.67 -0.49 23.79
N PRO A 316 -4.79 -1.79 23.46
CA PRO A 316 -4.82 -2.85 24.46
C PRO A 316 -3.41 -3.27 24.91
N PHE A 317 -2.37 -2.60 24.42
CA PHE A 317 -0.99 -3.08 24.53
C PHE A 317 -0.07 -2.16 25.35
N ASN A 318 -0.58 -0.99 25.74
CA ASN A 318 0.18 0.02 26.45
C ASN A 318 -0.40 0.08 27.86
N ASP A 319 0.45 0.12 28.88
CA ASP A 319 -0.02 0.51 30.21
C ASP A 319 -0.44 1.98 30.22
N ASN A 320 -1.11 2.40 31.30
CA ASN A 320 -1.65 3.76 31.41
C ASN A 320 -0.57 4.85 31.34
N ASP A 321 0.64 4.61 31.87
CA ASP A 321 1.75 5.57 31.81
C ASP A 321 2.23 5.74 30.37
N LEU A 322 2.58 4.63 29.71
CA LEU A 322 3.04 4.63 28.33
C LEU A 322 1.98 5.21 27.38
N ARG A 323 0.71 4.83 27.56
CA ARG A 323 -0.41 5.34 26.74
C ARG A 323 -0.54 6.86 26.88
N SER A 324 -0.47 7.39 28.10
CA SER A 324 -0.57 8.83 28.34
C SER A 324 0.61 9.61 27.74
N ARG A 325 1.84 9.07 27.84
CA ARG A 325 3.04 9.67 27.23
C ARG A 325 2.97 9.68 25.71
N ILE A 326 2.54 8.57 25.10
CA ILE A 326 2.34 8.47 23.64
C ILE A 326 1.24 9.43 23.19
N MET A 327 0.15 9.56 23.93
CA MET A 327 -0.89 10.54 23.64
C MET A 327 -0.34 11.97 23.67
N ALA A 328 0.41 12.32 24.71
CA ALA A 328 1.01 13.65 24.83
C ALA A 328 1.97 13.94 23.67
N LEU A 329 2.78 12.95 23.26
CA LEU A 329 3.64 13.05 22.08
C LEU A 329 2.81 13.30 20.81
N ALA A 330 1.78 12.50 20.56
CA ALA A 330 0.94 12.62 19.37
C ALA A 330 0.28 14.00 19.23
N LEU A 331 -0.27 14.52 20.33
CA LEU A 331 -0.91 15.84 20.39
C LEU A 331 0.09 16.99 20.33
N HIS A 332 1.32 16.75 20.78
CA HIS A 332 2.41 17.70 20.63
C HIS A 332 2.89 17.78 19.17
N GLU A 333 3.15 16.65 18.52
CA GLU A 333 3.71 16.61 17.16
C GLU A 333 2.68 17.00 16.10
N VAL A 334 1.45 16.50 16.18
CA VAL A 334 0.40 16.77 15.19
C VAL A 334 -0.45 17.96 15.63
N LYS A 335 -0.17 19.14 15.06
CA LYS A 335 -0.91 20.37 15.39
C LYS A 335 -2.32 20.36 14.81
N GLY A 336 -3.25 21.01 15.52
CA GLY A 336 -4.64 21.17 15.06
C GLY A 336 -5.54 19.95 15.30
N VAL A 337 -5.09 18.96 16.08
CA VAL A 337 -5.90 17.79 16.46
C VAL A 337 -7.06 18.22 17.34
N ASP A 338 -8.27 17.89 16.90
CA ASP A 338 -9.46 17.95 17.76
C ASP A 338 -9.49 16.72 18.68
N VAL A 339 -9.06 16.90 19.93
CA VAL A 339 -9.08 15.86 20.97
C VAL A 339 -10.49 15.37 21.33
N ASN A 340 -11.53 16.09 20.92
CA ASN A 340 -12.92 15.72 21.13
C ASN A 340 -13.53 14.99 19.94
N ALA A 341 -12.76 14.77 18.87
CA ALA A 341 -13.23 14.08 17.69
C ALA A 341 -13.64 12.63 18.01
N LEU A 342 -14.68 12.18 17.32
CA LEU A 342 -15.17 10.81 17.36
C LEU A 342 -14.47 10.01 16.25
N SER A 343 -14.37 8.68 16.42
CA SER A 343 -13.96 7.81 15.32
C SER A 343 -15.19 7.61 14.44
N ASP A 344 -15.22 8.25 13.27
CA ASP A 344 -16.15 7.82 12.23
C ASP A 344 -15.64 6.47 11.71
N GLY A 345 -16.36 5.40 12.06
CA GLY A 345 -16.12 4.06 11.54
C GLY A 345 -16.52 3.97 10.07
N TRP A 346 -15.71 4.57 9.18
CA TRP A 346 -15.71 4.44 7.71
C TRP A 346 -16.95 4.95 6.93
N GLN A 347 -16.66 5.59 5.79
CA GLN A 347 -17.48 5.60 4.57
C GLN A 347 -18.99 5.90 4.71
N VAL A 348 -19.36 7.15 4.50
CA VAL A 348 -20.55 7.42 3.68
C VAL A 348 -20.09 7.43 2.23
N GLY A 349 -19.91 6.24 1.65
CA GLY A 349 -20.02 6.13 0.19
C GLY A 349 -21.43 6.56 -0.24
N PRO A 350 -21.63 7.02 -1.48
CA PRO A 350 -22.96 7.38 -2.00
C PRO A 350 -23.81 6.10 -2.11
N GLY A 351 -24.45 5.72 -1.01
CA GLY A 351 -25.15 4.45 -0.85
C GLY A 351 -25.33 4.15 0.63
N GLY A 352 -26.15 4.95 1.30
CA GLY A 352 -26.38 4.87 2.75
C GLY A 352 -26.79 3.48 3.22
N GLY A 353 -25.86 2.82 3.91
CA GLY A 353 -26.09 1.61 4.69
C GLY A 353 -25.50 1.80 6.08
N SER A 354 -26.35 2.12 7.05
CA SER A 354 -26.00 2.30 8.46
C SER A 354 -25.52 0.98 9.08
N MET A 355 -24.23 0.87 9.43
CA MET A 355 -23.75 -0.12 10.40
C MET A 355 -23.76 0.47 11.82
N ALA A 356 -24.23 -0.33 12.77
CA ALA A 356 -24.61 0.07 14.11
C ALA A 356 -23.43 0.42 15.05
N SER A 357 -23.53 1.60 15.66
CA SER A 357 -23.40 1.91 17.11
C SER A 357 -22.10 1.66 17.92
N SER A 358 -20.93 1.35 17.37
CA SER A 358 -19.72 1.10 18.21
C SER A 358 -18.73 2.27 18.38
N ASN A 359 -18.84 3.39 17.67
CA ASN A 359 -17.74 4.37 17.59
C ASN A 359 -18.05 5.82 17.97
N LEU A 360 -19.13 6.08 18.72
CA LEU A 360 -19.49 7.46 19.10
C LEU A 360 -18.75 8.00 20.33
N TYR A 361 -17.68 7.34 20.80
CA TYR A 361 -16.91 7.73 21.99
C TYR A 361 -15.81 8.76 21.67
N THR A 362 -15.66 9.78 22.52
CA THR A 362 -14.42 10.57 22.56
C THR A 362 -13.34 9.78 23.32
N ALA A 363 -12.08 10.15 23.14
CA ALA A 363 -10.98 9.52 23.87
C ALA A 363 -11.11 9.66 25.40
N LEU A 364 -11.72 10.76 25.88
CA LEU A 364 -11.97 10.95 27.30
C LEU A 364 -13.03 9.98 27.85
N HIS A 365 -14.02 9.62 27.03
CA HIS A 365 -14.96 8.57 27.42
C HIS A 365 -14.29 7.18 27.48
N VAL A 366 -13.35 6.89 26.58
CA VAL A 366 -12.55 5.65 26.63
C VAL A 366 -11.71 5.62 27.91
N ALA A 367 -10.97 6.69 28.20
CA ALA A 367 -10.19 6.80 29.43
C ALA A 367 -11.06 6.64 30.69
N ALA A 368 -12.26 7.23 30.70
CA ALA A 368 -13.23 7.10 31.77
C ALA A 368 -13.73 5.66 31.97
N CYS A 369 -14.01 4.95 30.87
CA CYS A 369 -14.43 3.54 30.89
C CYS A 369 -13.34 2.64 31.49
N ASP A 370 -12.08 2.92 31.20
CA ASP A 370 -10.95 2.10 31.61
C ASP A 370 -10.35 2.51 32.97
N GLY A 371 -10.84 3.61 33.57
CA GLY A 371 -10.26 4.17 34.79
C GLY A 371 -8.88 4.79 34.59
N ASP A 372 -8.52 5.12 33.34
CA ASP A 372 -7.19 5.63 32.96
C ASP A 372 -7.06 7.13 33.27
N LYS A 373 -6.83 7.43 34.54
CA LYS A 373 -6.62 8.79 35.02
C LYS A 373 -5.42 9.49 34.36
N PRO A 374 -4.23 8.89 34.21
CA PRO A 374 -3.11 9.52 33.49
C PRO A 374 -3.46 9.97 32.07
N LEU A 375 -4.17 9.12 31.30
CA LEU A 375 -4.61 9.51 29.96
C LEU A 375 -5.62 10.67 30.01
N ALA A 376 -6.59 10.64 30.93
CA ALA A 376 -7.56 11.72 31.07
C ALA A 376 -6.91 13.06 31.45
N GLU A 377 -5.87 13.06 32.30
CA GLU A 377 -5.10 14.26 32.64
C GLU A 377 -4.48 14.89 31.38
N VAL A 378 -3.81 14.08 30.55
CA VAL A 378 -3.26 14.54 29.27
C VAL A 378 -4.37 15.06 28.36
N LEU A 379 -5.46 14.32 28.15
CA LEU A 379 -6.54 14.75 27.27
C LEU A 379 -7.15 16.09 27.71
N ILE A 380 -7.40 16.29 29.01
CA ILE A 380 -7.95 17.54 29.56
C ILE A 380 -6.96 18.70 29.39
N GLN A 381 -5.66 18.47 29.61
CA GLN A 381 -4.61 19.47 29.37
C GLN A 381 -4.62 19.97 27.93
N TYR A 382 -4.91 19.09 26.97
CA TYR A 382 -5.02 19.41 25.55
C TYR A 382 -6.44 19.82 25.10
N GLY A 383 -7.36 20.11 26.04
CA GLY A 383 -8.67 20.71 25.73
C GLY A 383 -9.82 19.72 25.59
N ALA A 384 -9.69 18.48 26.09
CA ALA A 384 -10.81 17.55 26.14
C ALA A 384 -11.94 18.09 27.03
N ARG A 385 -13.17 17.92 26.57
CA ARG A 385 -14.38 18.39 27.23
C ARG A 385 -14.87 17.34 28.22
N VAL A 386 -14.77 17.65 29.52
CA VAL A 386 -15.29 16.78 30.60
C VAL A 386 -16.82 16.62 30.57
N GLU A 387 -17.49 17.54 29.87
CA GLU A 387 -18.93 17.52 29.63
C GLU A 387 -19.28 17.06 28.20
N ALA A 388 -18.35 16.43 27.47
CA ALA A 388 -18.67 15.87 26.15
C ALA A 388 -19.80 14.85 26.30
N GLU A 389 -20.83 14.97 25.47
CA GLU A 389 -21.98 14.07 25.52
C GLU A 389 -21.96 13.14 24.32
N LEU A 390 -22.13 11.84 24.55
CA LEU A 390 -22.29 10.89 23.45
C LEU A 390 -23.65 11.11 22.75
N PRO A 391 -23.70 11.14 21.40
CA PRO A 391 -24.96 11.19 20.65
C PRO A 391 -25.65 9.81 20.57
N LEU A 392 -25.54 9.00 21.62
CA LEU A 392 -26.08 7.65 21.67
C LEU A 392 -27.48 7.66 22.29
N ALA A 393 -28.47 7.64 21.40
CA ALA A 393 -29.91 7.51 21.68
C ALA A 393 -30.62 8.81 22.11
N LYS A 394 -31.84 8.95 21.57
CA LYS A 394 -32.64 10.18 21.46
C LYS A 394 -32.85 10.99 22.75
N ASP A 395 -32.53 10.46 23.93
CA ASP A 395 -32.85 11.12 25.20
C ASP A 395 -31.80 10.92 26.33
N LYS A 396 -30.61 10.36 26.07
CA LYS A 396 -29.56 10.21 27.11
C LYS A 396 -28.20 10.75 26.66
N LYS A 397 -27.85 11.89 27.24
CA LYS A 397 -26.53 12.51 27.14
C LYS A 397 -25.62 11.90 28.20
N THR A 398 -24.84 10.90 27.83
CA THR A 398 -23.88 10.25 28.74
C THR A 398 -22.55 11.00 28.68
N LYS A 399 -22.03 11.42 29.84
CA LYS A 399 -20.74 12.11 29.98
C LYS A 399 -19.62 11.14 30.37
N PRO A 400 -18.33 11.52 30.26
CA PRO A 400 -17.22 10.71 30.74
C PRO A 400 -17.38 10.28 32.21
N ALA A 401 -17.78 11.19 33.11
CA ALA A 401 -17.97 10.86 34.52
C ALA A 401 -19.05 9.79 34.74
N ASP A 402 -20.16 9.85 33.98
CA ASP A 402 -21.23 8.84 34.05
C ASP A 402 -20.69 7.46 33.66
N ILE A 403 -19.85 7.39 32.62
CA ILE A 403 -19.20 6.13 32.19
C ILE A 403 -18.26 5.61 33.26
N ALA A 404 -17.41 6.47 33.83
CA ALA A 404 -16.50 6.07 34.91
C ALA A 404 -17.28 5.49 36.10
N ARG A 405 -18.41 6.10 36.51
CA ARG A 405 -19.29 5.53 37.56
C ARG A 405 -19.86 4.17 37.15
N GLN A 406 -20.36 4.04 35.92
CA GLN A 406 -20.92 2.78 35.40
C GLN A 406 -19.89 1.65 35.33
N ALA A 407 -18.63 1.98 35.04
CA ALA A 407 -17.49 1.06 35.02
C ALA A 407 -16.93 0.75 36.42
N GLY A 408 -17.43 1.41 37.48
CA GLY A 408 -17.01 1.21 38.87
C GLY A 408 -15.86 2.10 39.34
N HIS A 409 -15.41 3.05 38.52
CA HIS A 409 -14.35 4.01 38.83
C HIS A 409 -14.90 5.27 39.52
N VAL A 410 -15.56 5.11 40.66
CA VAL A 410 -16.31 6.18 41.35
C VAL A 410 -15.43 7.38 41.73
N GLU A 411 -14.27 7.14 42.35
CA GLU A 411 -13.34 8.23 42.74
C GLU A 411 -12.83 9.01 41.51
N PHE A 412 -12.63 8.31 40.39
CA PHE A 412 -12.21 8.92 39.15
C PHE A 412 -13.31 9.76 38.50
N ALA A 413 -14.57 9.30 38.58
CA ALA A 413 -15.72 10.08 38.13
C ALA A 413 -15.88 11.37 38.94
N GLU A 414 -15.76 11.29 40.27
CA GLU A 414 -15.80 12.46 41.15
C GLU A 414 -14.66 13.43 40.83
N TRP A 415 -13.46 12.90 40.53
CA TRP A 415 -12.34 13.70 40.06
C TRP A 415 -12.63 14.40 38.72
N LEU A 416 -13.29 13.74 37.76
CA LEU A 416 -13.69 14.33 36.47
C LEU A 416 -14.71 15.47 36.66
N GLU A 417 -15.70 15.30 37.54
CA GLU A 417 -16.73 16.30 37.84
C GLU A 417 -16.17 17.55 38.54
N GLN A 418 -15.03 17.43 39.21
CA GLN A 418 -14.33 18.56 39.83
C GLN A 418 -13.49 19.37 38.84
N LYS A 419 -13.30 18.89 37.60
CA LYS A 419 -12.51 19.61 36.60
C LYS A 419 -13.29 20.77 35.99
N PRO A 420 -12.60 21.88 35.66
CA PRO A 420 -13.26 23.00 35.01
C PRO A 420 -13.83 22.57 33.67
N SER A 421 -15.04 23.02 33.38
CA SER A 421 -15.68 22.77 32.09
C SER A 421 -14.93 23.54 31.00
N ASN A 422 -14.15 22.84 30.18
CA ASN A 422 -13.48 23.40 29.02
C ASN A 422 -14.49 23.63 27.88
N ARG A 423 -15.39 24.61 28.02
CA ARG A 423 -16.21 25.12 26.92
C ARG A 423 -15.38 26.10 26.09
N ALA A 424 -14.54 25.59 25.19
CA ALA A 424 -13.98 26.45 24.15
C ALA A 424 -15.11 26.84 23.18
N SER A 425 -15.42 28.13 23.14
CA SER A 425 -16.25 28.79 22.13
C SER A 425 -15.69 28.51 20.73
N VAL A 426 -16.60 28.15 19.82
CA VAL A 426 -16.49 27.90 18.37
C VAL A 426 -15.20 28.36 17.70
#